data_AF-A0A921Z3F5-F1
#
_entry.id   AF-A0A921Z3F5-F1
#
_cell.length_a   1.000
_cell.length_b   1.000
_cell.length_c   1.000
_cell.angle_alpha   90.00
_cell.angle_beta   90.00
_cell.angle_gamma   90.00
#
_symmetry.space_group_name_H-M   'P 1'
#
loop_
_entity.id
_entity.type
_entity.pdbx_description
1 polymer ?
#
loop_
_entity_poly.entity_id
_entity_poly.type
_entity_poly.pdbx_seq_one_letter_code
_entity_poly.pdbx_strand_id
1 'polypeptide(L)'
;MMVPVKHMEESLNFFHEKFKVYPIWLCPFRVFNRPGLLKIHSNAESEAYVNIGLYGIAKTKGYEAVKSTRRFEQFVIEHQGFQMLYADIYSSEEEFRQMYDHTLYDKMRDTLPHCKEAFPVLFGKVNKKARR
;
A
#
# COMPACT_ATOMS: atom_id res chain seq x y z
N MET A 1 -1.77 4.70 4.12
CA MET A 1 -1.99 3.23 4.07
C MET A 1 -3.46 2.93 4.04
N MET A 2 -3.83 1.76 3.55
CA MET A 2 -5.13 1.13 3.76
C MET A 2 -4.91 -0.13 4.59
N VAL A 3 -5.60 -0.28 5.71
CA VAL A 3 -5.55 -1.50 6.53
C VAL A 3 -6.93 -1.94 6.94
N PRO A 4 -7.14 -3.23 7.25
CA PRO A 4 -8.34 -3.69 7.93
C PRO A 4 -8.63 -2.86 9.17
N VAL A 5 -9.89 -2.48 9.40
CA VAL A 5 -10.28 -1.65 10.56
C VAL A 5 -9.88 -2.27 11.90
N LYS A 6 -9.83 -3.61 11.98
CA LYS A 6 -9.33 -4.35 13.16
C LYS A 6 -7.90 -3.97 13.58
N HIS A 7 -7.08 -3.44 12.66
CA HIS A 7 -5.70 -3.00 12.93
C HIS A 7 -5.58 -1.48 13.09
N MET A 8 -6.70 -0.75 13.16
CA MET A 8 -6.69 0.72 13.20
C MET A 8 -6.02 1.27 14.46
N GLU A 9 -6.33 0.72 15.64
CA GLU A 9 -5.71 1.18 16.90
C GLU A 9 -4.20 0.98 16.88
N GLU A 10 -3.75 -0.22 16.51
CA GLU A 10 -2.33 -0.54 16.35
C GLU A 10 -1.63 0.38 15.35
N SER A 11 -2.29 0.66 14.21
CA SER A 11 -1.77 1.59 13.21
C SER A 11 -1.62 3.01 13.76
N LEU A 12 -2.61 3.51 14.49
CA LEU A 12 -2.58 4.84 15.10
C LEU A 12 -1.47 4.97 16.15
N ASN A 13 -1.27 3.93 16.97
CA ASN A 13 -0.19 3.88 17.94
C ASN A 13 1.18 3.87 17.26
N PHE A 14 1.35 3.03 16.23
CA PHE A 14 2.55 3.03 15.39
C PHE A 14 2.84 4.41 14.81
N PHE A 15 1.81 5.09 14.28
CA PHE A 15 1.98 6.42 13.71
C PHE A 15 2.35 7.50 14.72
N HIS A 16 1.70 7.49 15.87
CA HIS A 16 2.00 8.39 16.97
C HIS A 16 3.45 8.22 17.41
N GLU A 17 3.92 6.99 17.60
CA GLU A 17 5.29 6.74 18.03
C GLU A 17 6.33 7.16 17.00
N LYS A 18 6.13 6.79 15.73
CA LYS A 18 7.18 6.90 14.71
C LYS A 18 7.23 8.26 14.04
N PHE A 19 6.08 8.90 13.80
CA PHE A 19 6.02 10.10 12.95
C PHE A 19 5.58 11.36 13.71
N LYS A 20 4.67 11.24 14.69
CA LYS A 20 4.07 12.39 15.42
C LYS A 20 3.53 13.47 14.48
N VAL A 21 2.94 13.05 13.35
CA VAL A 21 2.36 13.95 12.35
C VAL A 21 0.87 14.11 12.63
N TYR A 22 0.43 15.36 12.69
CA TYR A 22 -0.96 15.74 12.88
C TYR A 22 -1.31 16.92 11.97
N PRO A 23 -2.55 17.02 11.47
CA PRO A 23 -3.68 16.10 11.70
C PRO A 23 -3.55 14.75 10.97
N ILE A 24 -4.30 13.74 11.44
CA ILE A 24 -4.41 12.42 10.81
C ILE A 24 -5.74 12.34 10.06
N TRP A 25 -5.71 12.00 8.77
CA TRP A 25 -6.92 11.73 7.99
C TRP A 25 -7.27 10.25 8.09
N LEU A 26 -8.51 9.96 8.51
CA LEU A 26 -9.14 8.66 8.47
C LEU A 26 -10.27 8.62 7.42
N CYS A 27 -10.20 7.69 6.47
CA CYS A 27 -11.26 7.47 5.49
C CYS A 27 -11.64 5.98 5.47
N PRO A 28 -12.71 5.59 6.17
CA PRO A 28 -13.22 4.22 6.14
C PRO A 28 -13.83 3.87 4.78
N PHE A 29 -13.64 2.64 4.33
CA PHE A 29 -14.26 2.11 3.13
C PHE A 29 -14.41 0.58 3.23
N ARG A 30 -15.12 -0.02 2.29
CA ARG A 30 -15.37 -1.45 2.23
C ARG A 30 -14.64 -2.06 1.04
N VAL A 31 -13.86 -3.11 1.29
CA VAL A 31 -13.25 -3.93 0.23
C VAL A 31 -14.14 -5.14 0.02
N PHE A 32 -14.69 -5.28 -1.17
CA PHE A 32 -15.49 -6.43 -1.55
C PHE A 32 -14.58 -7.56 -2.06
N ASN A 33 -14.93 -8.80 -1.74
CA ASN A 33 -14.21 -9.98 -2.20
C ASN A 33 -14.56 -10.32 -3.64
N ARG A 34 -14.18 -9.44 -4.56
CA ARG A 34 -14.40 -9.58 -6.00
C ARG A 34 -13.05 -9.76 -6.70
N PRO A 35 -12.99 -10.45 -7.85
CA PRO A 35 -11.75 -10.56 -8.60
C PRO A 35 -11.20 -9.16 -8.96
N GLY A 36 -9.94 -8.89 -8.62
CA GLY A 36 -9.32 -7.59 -8.79
C GLY A 36 -7.97 -7.50 -8.07
N LEU A 37 -7.38 -6.31 -8.08
CA LEU A 37 -6.07 -6.05 -7.49
C LEU A 37 -6.11 -6.05 -5.95
N LEU A 38 -7.19 -5.53 -5.38
CA LEU A 38 -7.44 -5.56 -3.93
C LEU A 38 -8.15 -6.86 -3.59
N LYS A 39 -7.59 -7.62 -2.65
CA LYS A 39 -8.14 -8.89 -2.21
C LYS A 39 -8.09 -9.00 -0.70
N ILE A 40 -9.21 -9.35 -0.10
CA ILE A 40 -9.27 -9.59 1.35
C ILE A 40 -8.78 -11.01 1.65
N HIS A 41 -8.23 -11.21 2.84
CA HIS A 41 -7.64 -12.50 3.27
C HIS A 41 -8.63 -13.37 4.07
N SER A 42 -9.93 -13.09 3.95
CA SER A 42 -11.00 -13.85 4.59
C SER A 42 -12.00 -14.37 3.56
N ASN A 43 -12.80 -15.36 3.95
CA ASN A 43 -13.88 -15.90 3.12
C ASN A 43 -15.17 -15.05 3.17
N ALA A 44 -15.11 -13.85 3.75
CA ALA A 44 -16.26 -12.96 3.80
C ALA A 44 -16.56 -12.35 2.42
N GLU A 45 -17.78 -11.85 2.23
CA GLU A 45 -18.17 -11.08 1.03
C GLU A 45 -17.45 -9.73 0.95
N SER A 46 -17.09 -9.17 2.10
CA SER A 46 -16.34 -7.92 2.21
C SER A 46 -15.68 -7.78 3.58
N GLU A 47 -14.67 -6.93 3.67
CA GLU A 47 -14.03 -6.53 4.92
C GLU A 47 -13.92 -5.00 4.98
N ALA A 48 -14.06 -4.44 6.18
CA ALA A 48 -13.95 -3.00 6.39
C ALA A 48 -12.47 -2.61 6.51
N TYR A 49 -12.07 -1.59 5.76
CA TYR A 49 -10.72 -1.03 5.77
C TYR A 49 -10.79 0.46 6.11
N VAL A 50 -9.67 1.01 6.55
CA VAL A 50 -9.50 2.44 6.77
C VAL A 50 -8.24 2.93 6.05
N ASN A 51 -8.38 4.02 5.30
CA ASN A 51 -7.25 4.74 4.77
C ASN A 51 -6.77 5.72 5.84
N ILE A 52 -5.52 5.56 6.25
CA ILE A 52 -4.87 6.44 7.21
C ILE A 52 -3.80 7.26 6.46
N GLY A 53 -4.04 8.57 6.40
CA GLY A 53 -3.19 9.56 5.76
C GLY A 53 -2.55 10.50 6.77
N LEU A 54 -1.23 10.65 6.69
CA LEU A 54 -0.48 11.62 7.48
C LEU A 54 -0.09 12.81 6.59
N TYR A 55 -0.62 13.99 6.90
CA TYR A 55 -0.36 15.22 6.13
C TYR A 55 0.51 16.17 6.94
N GLY A 56 1.82 16.04 6.79
CA GLY A 56 2.78 16.90 7.45
C GLY A 56 4.21 16.37 7.41
N ILE A 57 5.12 17.12 8.02
CA ILE A 57 6.53 16.78 8.11
C ILE A 57 6.77 16.08 9.45
N ALA A 58 7.31 14.87 9.42
CA ALA A 58 7.68 14.16 10.63
C ALA A 58 8.80 14.93 11.36
N LYS A 59 8.57 15.23 12.64
CA LYS A 59 9.52 15.98 13.50
C LYS A 59 10.24 15.09 14.51
N THR A 60 10.08 13.77 14.40
CA THR A 60 10.70 12.81 15.31
C THR A 60 12.21 12.74 15.09
N LYS A 61 12.98 12.71 16.18
CA LYS A 61 14.44 12.51 16.11
C LYS A 61 14.74 11.18 15.40
N GLY A 62 15.58 11.21 14.38
CA GLY A 62 15.96 10.02 13.61
C GLY A 62 15.00 9.64 12.48
N TYR A 63 14.04 10.51 12.12
CA TYR A 63 13.27 10.33 10.90
C TYR A 63 14.16 10.47 9.67
N GLU A 64 14.18 9.41 8.85
CA GLU A 64 14.83 9.41 7.54
C GLU A 64 13.80 8.96 6.50
N ALA A 65 13.56 9.75 5.46
CA ALA A 65 12.40 9.57 4.58
C ALA A 65 12.29 8.15 3.99
N VAL A 66 13.39 7.62 3.44
CA VAL A 66 13.41 6.29 2.81
C VAL A 66 13.23 5.19 3.84
N LYS A 67 14.08 5.18 4.89
CA LYS A 67 14.06 4.15 5.93
C LYS A 67 12.74 4.12 6.71
N SER A 68 12.18 5.28 7.02
CA SER A 68 10.89 5.39 7.71
C SER A 68 9.74 4.93 6.81
N THR A 69 9.77 5.26 5.51
CA THR A 69 8.74 4.79 4.56
C THR A 69 8.83 3.28 4.33
N ARG A 70 10.03 2.69 4.28
CA ARG A 70 10.17 1.23 4.19
C ARG A 70 9.61 0.50 5.41
N ARG A 71 9.83 1.03 6.62
CA ARG A 71 9.19 0.48 7.84
C ARG A 71 7.67 0.57 7.78
N PHE A 72 7.17 1.64 7.18
CA PHE A 72 5.75 1.84 6.98
C PHE A 72 5.16 0.84 5.97
N GLU A 73 5.83 0.63 4.84
CA GLU A 73 5.45 -0.37 3.83
C GLU A 73 5.44 -1.78 4.41
N GLN A 74 6.45 -2.11 5.22
CA GLN A 74 6.53 -3.40 5.91
C GLN A 74 5.35 -3.60 6.87
N PHE A 75 5.01 -2.57 7.67
CA PHE A 75 3.84 -2.61 8.54
C PHE A 75 2.55 -2.89 7.74
N VAL A 76 2.39 -2.25 6.58
CA VAL A 76 1.22 -2.47 5.71
C VAL A 76 1.14 -3.92 5.24
N ILE A 77 2.25 -4.51 4.80
CA ILE A 77 2.32 -5.91 4.36
C ILE A 77 1.93 -6.86 5.51
N GLU A 78 2.52 -6.65 6.70
CA GLU A 78 2.27 -7.48 7.90
C GLU A 78 0.79 -7.47 8.32
N HIS A 79 0.09 -6.37 8.06
CA HIS A 79 -1.32 -6.17 8.44
C HIS A 79 -2.29 -6.39 7.28
N GLN A 80 -1.88 -7.11 6.23
CA GLN A 80 -2.72 -7.43 5.08
C GLN A 80 -3.33 -6.16 4.44
N GLY A 81 -2.56 -5.09 4.45
CA GLY A 81 -2.96 -3.79 3.95
C GLY A 81 -2.49 -3.52 2.54
N PHE A 82 -2.87 -2.35 2.05
CA PHE A 82 -2.51 -1.85 0.72
C PHE A 82 -1.84 -0.48 0.83
N GLN A 83 -0.79 -0.26 0.05
CA GLN A 83 -0.28 1.09 -0.19
C GLN A 83 -1.21 1.82 -1.18
N MET A 84 -1.30 3.14 -1.08
CA MET A 84 -1.96 3.92 -2.14
C MET A 84 -0.97 4.15 -3.27
N LEU A 85 -1.38 3.85 -4.51
CA LEU A 85 -0.52 3.96 -5.70
C LEU A 85 -0.22 5.42 -6.13
N TYR A 86 -0.76 6.42 -5.44
CA TYR A 86 -0.35 7.82 -5.64
C TYR A 86 0.92 8.18 -4.86
N ALA A 87 1.30 7.38 -3.85
CA ALA A 87 2.48 7.62 -3.04
C ALA A 87 3.72 6.97 -3.67
N ASP A 88 4.90 7.55 -3.40
CA ASP A 88 6.15 6.90 -3.74
C ASP A 88 6.30 5.58 -2.97
N ILE A 89 6.78 4.54 -3.65
CA ILE A 89 7.08 3.24 -3.06
C ILE A 89 8.60 3.04 -3.00
N TYR A 90 9.10 2.67 -1.81
CA TYR A 90 10.50 2.38 -1.53
C TYR A 90 10.77 0.90 -1.27
N SER A 91 9.72 0.08 -1.25
CA SER A 91 9.80 -1.37 -1.23
C SER A 91 10.42 -1.91 -2.52
N SER A 92 10.87 -3.15 -2.47
CA SER A 92 11.17 -3.96 -3.65
C SER A 92 9.88 -4.28 -4.43
N GLU A 93 10.04 -4.78 -5.66
CA GLU A 93 8.90 -5.22 -6.46
C GLU A 93 8.24 -6.45 -5.82
N GLU A 94 9.04 -7.35 -5.24
CA GLU A 94 8.57 -8.54 -4.54
C GLU A 94 7.72 -8.17 -3.33
N GLU A 95 8.20 -7.25 -2.47
CA GLU A 95 7.44 -6.71 -1.33
C GLU A 95 6.16 -6.01 -1.81
N PHE A 96 6.22 -5.23 -2.90
CA PHE A 96 5.05 -4.57 -3.48
C PHE A 96 3.99 -5.60 -3.94
N ARG A 97 4.42 -6.67 -4.60
CA ARG A 97 3.52 -7.71 -5.10
C ARG A 97 2.83 -8.50 -4.00
N GLN A 98 3.38 -8.54 -2.79
CA GLN A 98 2.72 -9.15 -1.63
C GLN A 98 1.48 -8.38 -1.18
N MET A 99 1.42 -7.06 -1.41
CA MET A 99 0.27 -6.25 -1.01
C MET A 99 -0.96 -6.48 -1.89
N TYR A 100 -0.83 -7.00 -3.12
CA TYR A 100 -1.94 -7.04 -4.08
C TYR A 100 -2.05 -8.37 -4.84
N ASP A 101 -3.26 -8.74 -5.24
CA ASP A 101 -3.47 -9.88 -6.14
C ASP A 101 -3.23 -9.48 -7.61
N HIS A 102 -2.06 -9.86 -8.12
CA HIS A 102 -1.65 -9.56 -9.49
C HIS A 102 -2.14 -10.59 -10.52
N THR A 103 -2.85 -11.65 -10.12
CA THR A 103 -3.22 -12.77 -11.01
C THR A 103 -3.94 -12.31 -12.28
N LEU A 104 -4.98 -11.49 -12.12
CA LEU A 104 -5.73 -10.96 -13.27
C LEU A 104 -4.94 -9.92 -14.05
N TYR A 105 -4.12 -9.14 -13.35
CA TYR A 105 -3.28 -8.12 -13.95
C TYR A 105 -2.24 -8.73 -14.90
N ASP A 106 -1.52 -9.76 -14.44
CA ASP A 106 -0.51 -10.44 -15.24
C ASP A 106 -1.15 -11.18 -16.42
N LYS A 107 -2.28 -11.88 -16.19
CA LYS A 107 -3.04 -12.53 -17.27
C LYS A 107 -3.41 -11.55 -18.39
N MET A 108 -3.90 -10.36 -18.05
CA MET A 108 -4.26 -9.36 -19.05
C MET A 108 -3.04 -8.84 -19.82
N ARG A 109 -1.91 -8.64 -19.14
CA ARG A 109 -0.66 -8.22 -19.79
C ARG A 109 -0.09 -9.27 -20.73
N ASP A 110 -0.29 -10.55 -20.42
CA ASP A 110 0.11 -11.66 -21.27
C ASP A 110 -0.77 -11.81 -22.51
N THR A 111 -2.05 -11.41 -22.42
CA THR A 111 -3.03 -11.59 -23.49
C THR A 111 -2.99 -10.46 -24.52
N LEU A 112 -2.63 -9.25 -24.11
CA LEU A 112 -2.67 -8.07 -24.98
C LEU A 112 -1.36 -7.91 -25.78
N PRO A 113 -1.44 -7.83 -27.13
CA PRO A 113 -0.25 -7.61 -27.97
C PRO A 113 0.51 -6.35 -27.58
N HIS A 114 1.84 -6.43 -27.57
CA HIS A 114 2.77 -5.33 -27.26
C HIS A 114 2.64 -4.73 -25.85
N CYS A 115 1.86 -5.34 -24.95
CA CYS A 115 1.55 -4.72 -23.65
C CYS A 115 2.78 -4.62 -22.73
N LYS A 116 3.66 -5.63 -22.77
CA LYS A 116 4.86 -5.66 -21.91
C LYS A 116 5.95 -4.73 -22.41
N GLU A 117 6.03 -4.54 -23.72
CA GLU A 117 6.97 -3.66 -24.40
C GLU A 117 6.52 -2.19 -24.29
N ALA A 118 5.22 -1.93 -24.43
CA ALA A 118 4.69 -0.57 -24.47
C ALA A 118 4.45 0.05 -23.08
N PHE A 119 4.17 -0.76 -22.05
CA PHE A 119 3.76 -0.25 -20.74
C PHE A 119 4.56 -0.84 -19.57
N PRO A 120 5.09 0.02 -18.67
CA PRO A 120 5.74 -0.46 -17.46
C PRO A 120 4.75 -1.18 -16.55
N VAL A 121 5.27 -2.09 -15.73
CA VAL A 121 4.50 -2.76 -14.67
C VAL A 121 4.01 -1.75 -13.62
N LEU A 122 3.00 -2.11 -12.81
CA LEU A 122 2.43 -1.23 -11.78
C LEU A 122 3.52 -0.66 -10.86
N PHE A 123 4.42 -1.51 -10.39
CA PHE A 123 5.56 -1.11 -9.56
C PHE A 123 6.44 -0.05 -10.25
N GLY A 124 6.71 -0.25 -11.55
CA GLY A 124 7.44 0.70 -12.39
C GLY A 124 6.79 2.08 -12.45
N LYS A 125 5.47 2.17 -12.27
CA LYS A 125 4.74 3.44 -12.25
C LYS A 125 4.79 4.15 -10.91
N VAL A 126 5.18 3.52 -9.81
CA VAL A 126 5.11 4.09 -8.45
C VAL A 126 6.46 4.12 -7.73
N ASN A 127 7.47 3.46 -8.28
CA ASN A 127 8.83 3.49 -7.78
C ASN A 127 9.71 4.43 -8.63
N LYS A 128 10.23 5.50 -8.02
CA LYS A 128 11.10 6.48 -8.71
C LYS A 128 12.35 5.87 -9.35
N LYS A 129 12.92 4.80 -8.79
CA LYS A 129 14.09 4.13 -9.38
C LYS A 129 13.72 3.34 -10.63
N ALA A 130 12.50 2.84 -10.70
CA ALA A 130 11.99 2.04 -11.81
C ALA A 130 11.39 2.87 -12.96
N ARG A 131 11.10 4.17 -12.74
CA ARG A 131 10.64 5.13 -13.78
C ARG A 131 11.75 5.67 -14.69
N ARG A 132 12.98 5.14 -14.59
CA ARG A 132 14.17 5.63 -15.30
C ARG A 132 14.20 5.17 -16.75
#